data_AF-A0A2W6BRJ0-F1
#
_entry.id   AF-A0A2W6BRJ0-F1
#
_cell.length_a   1.000
_cell.length_b   1.000
_cell.length_c   1.000
_cell.angle_alpha   90.00
_cell.angle_beta   90.00
_cell.angle_gamma   90.00
#
_symmetry.space_group_name_H-M   'P 1'
#
loop_
_entity.id
_entity.type
_entity.pdbx_description
1 polymer ?
#
loop_
_entity_poly.entity_id
_entity_poly.type
_entity_poly.pdbx_seq_one_letter_code
_entity_poly.pdbx_strand_id
1 'polypeptide(L)'
;MMWRVHVADGQDAHGSWVAWPPMPAITDPSIFKAYDIRGLYGSEIDASTAQLIGRAFARVIGELEHKPVSELALGLGRDMRLTAPELAASYREGICSEGATVLDAGMVGTEMLYYLVGSRELDGGLMCTASHNPKDYTGAKLVKRGAIALSGDAGIGDVQATIDAGLGDPPGGGSVQEVSIYDEFHEAALRFIDPGAVRPLRVVVDGGNGMAGPMAGPLLRGLGLDLIELYFEPDGNLPDHEPNPLLPENRELIMRAVTDNQADLGIAWDGDADRCFFIDDQGAFVDGDFTCALLAESVLEKHPGATILYDVRASRAVPDTVAHAGGRALMNRVGHAFFKTRMREEDGVFGGEVSGHYYFRDFYCA
;
A
#
# COMPACT_ATOMS: atom_id res chain seq x y z
N MET A 1 -32.85 16.12 -4.35
CA MET A 1 -33.11 17.29 -5.23
C MET A 1 -32.94 16.81 -6.68
N MET A 2 -33.92 17.03 -7.56
CA MET A 2 -34.09 16.30 -8.84
C MET A 2 -33.26 16.90 -10.00
N TRP A 3 -32.62 16.05 -10.81
CA TRP A 3 -31.99 16.44 -12.07
C TRP A 3 -32.85 16.04 -13.28
N ARG A 4 -32.84 16.88 -14.32
CA ARG A 4 -33.47 16.62 -15.63
C ARG A 4 -32.39 16.15 -16.60
N VAL A 5 -32.58 14.98 -17.21
CA VAL A 5 -31.81 14.57 -18.39
C VAL A 5 -32.56 15.03 -19.63
N HIS A 6 -31.90 15.82 -20.48
CA HIS A 6 -32.43 16.15 -21.80
C HIS A 6 -32.19 14.97 -22.75
N VAL A 7 -33.26 14.27 -23.12
CA VAL A 7 -33.26 13.37 -24.27
C VAL A 7 -33.85 14.15 -25.44
N ALA A 8 -33.06 14.30 -26.50
CA ALA A 8 -33.54 14.80 -27.79
C ALA A 8 -34.35 13.67 -28.45
N ASP A 9 -35.67 13.78 -28.39
CA ASP A 9 -36.57 13.70 -29.54
C ASP A 9 -38.02 13.68 -29.06
N GLY A 10 -38.85 14.44 -29.76
CA GLY A 10 -40.22 14.73 -29.35
C GLY A 10 -41.11 13.50 -29.40
N GLN A 11 -41.61 13.10 -28.22
CA GLN A 11 -42.98 12.65 -27.96
C GLN A 11 -43.14 12.40 -26.45
N ASP A 12 -44.10 13.10 -25.84
CA ASP A 12 -44.71 12.91 -24.50
C ASP A 12 -43.95 12.03 -23.50
N ALA A 13 -42.99 12.64 -22.79
CA ALA A 13 -42.30 12.01 -21.66
C ALA A 13 -42.99 12.37 -20.34
N HIS A 14 -43.89 11.52 -19.87
CA HIS A 14 -44.12 11.38 -18.43
C HIS A 14 -42.82 10.81 -17.82
N GLY A 15 -41.92 11.72 -17.41
CA GLY A 15 -40.64 11.36 -16.82
C GLY A 15 -40.82 10.48 -15.59
N SER A 16 -40.44 9.22 -15.71
CA SER A 16 -40.31 8.30 -14.58
C SER A 16 -39.13 8.75 -13.72
N TRP A 17 -39.41 9.12 -12.48
CA TRP A 17 -38.41 9.40 -11.46
C TRP A 17 -37.66 8.11 -11.13
N VAL A 18 -36.38 8.01 -11.46
CA VAL A 18 -35.54 6.89 -11.02
C VAL A 18 -35.02 7.24 -9.63
N ALA A 19 -35.60 6.61 -8.61
CA ALA A 19 -35.01 6.59 -7.27
C ALA A 19 -33.65 5.88 -7.35
N TRP A 20 -32.68 6.31 -6.56
CA TRP A 20 -31.49 5.49 -6.33
C TRP A 20 -31.98 4.12 -5.85
N PRO A 21 -31.54 3.00 -6.45
CA PRO A 21 -31.89 1.69 -5.92
C PRO A 21 -31.48 1.67 -4.43
N PRO A 22 -32.24 0.99 -3.56
CA PRO A 22 -31.83 0.83 -2.17
C PRO A 22 -30.41 0.29 -2.17
N MET A 23 -29.49 1.04 -1.56
CA MET A 23 -28.09 0.65 -1.54
C MET A 23 -27.98 -0.69 -0.83
N PRO A 24 -27.35 -1.70 -1.44
CA PRO A 24 -27.22 -3.00 -0.82
C PRO A 24 -26.45 -2.85 0.49
N ALA A 25 -26.93 -3.48 1.55
CA ALA A 25 -26.15 -3.59 2.78
C ALA A 25 -24.90 -4.44 2.52
N ILE A 26 -23.81 -4.20 3.26
CA ILE A 26 -22.65 -5.10 3.20
C ILE A 26 -23.09 -6.49 3.61
N THR A 27 -22.87 -7.45 2.73
CA THR A 27 -23.37 -8.82 2.86
C THR A 27 -22.48 -9.69 3.75
N ASP A 28 -21.19 -9.37 3.86
CA ASP A 28 -20.27 -10.06 4.75
C ASP A 28 -19.42 -9.06 5.58
N PRO A 29 -19.69 -8.88 6.88
CA PRO A 29 -18.88 -8.02 7.74
C PRO A 29 -17.46 -8.54 7.96
N SER A 30 -17.18 -9.81 7.60
CA SER A 30 -15.85 -10.40 7.78
C SER A 30 -14.79 -9.72 6.91
N ILE A 31 -15.16 -8.99 5.86
CA ILE A 31 -14.21 -8.28 4.99
C ILE A 31 -13.41 -7.21 5.74
N PHE A 32 -13.94 -6.66 6.83
CA PHE A 32 -13.27 -5.68 7.69
C PHE A 32 -12.31 -6.40 8.64
N LYS A 33 -11.03 -6.48 8.24
CA LYS A 33 -9.98 -7.14 9.03
C LYS A 33 -9.38 -6.16 10.04
N ALA A 34 -8.36 -6.62 10.78
CA ALA A 34 -7.71 -5.79 11.80
C ALA A 34 -6.97 -4.57 11.24
N TYR A 35 -6.44 -4.65 10.01
CA TYR A 35 -5.54 -3.64 9.43
C TYR A 35 -5.95 -3.16 8.02
N ASP A 36 -6.86 -3.87 7.36
CA ASP A 36 -7.30 -3.60 6.00
C ASP A 36 -8.70 -4.17 5.75
N ILE A 37 -9.26 -3.87 4.57
CA ILE A 37 -10.46 -4.51 4.05
C ILE A 37 -10.02 -5.52 3.00
N ARG A 38 -10.45 -6.78 3.10
CA ARG A 38 -10.07 -7.83 2.15
C ARG A 38 -11.16 -8.90 2.00
N GLY A 39 -11.44 -9.26 0.75
CA GLY A 39 -12.44 -10.27 0.40
C GLY A 39 -12.39 -10.66 -1.08
N LEU A 40 -13.18 -11.65 -1.45
CA LEU A 40 -13.38 -12.16 -2.80
C LEU A 40 -14.22 -11.17 -3.62
N TYR A 41 -13.73 -10.85 -4.82
CA TYR A 41 -14.49 -10.00 -5.73
C TYR A 41 -15.77 -10.71 -6.22
N GLY A 42 -16.86 -9.96 -6.30
CA GLY A 42 -18.18 -10.42 -6.75
C GLY A 42 -19.04 -11.05 -5.64
N SER A 43 -18.47 -11.85 -4.73
CA SER A 43 -19.23 -12.47 -3.64
C SER A 43 -19.18 -11.70 -2.31
N GLU A 44 -18.03 -11.10 -1.98
CA GLU A 44 -17.81 -10.41 -0.70
C GLU A 44 -17.58 -8.90 -0.93
N ILE A 45 -16.87 -8.53 -2.00
CA ILE A 45 -16.63 -7.14 -2.39
C ILE A 45 -16.99 -6.95 -3.86
N ASP A 46 -17.83 -5.97 -4.16
CA ASP A 46 -18.18 -5.54 -5.51
C ASP A 46 -18.13 -4.01 -5.63
N ALA A 47 -18.52 -3.48 -6.79
CA ALA A 47 -18.58 -2.04 -7.03
C ALA A 47 -19.48 -1.29 -6.03
N SER A 48 -20.58 -1.89 -5.57
CA SER A 48 -21.50 -1.27 -4.63
C SER A 48 -20.89 -1.19 -3.23
N THR A 49 -20.29 -2.28 -2.76
CA THR A 49 -19.55 -2.34 -1.50
C THR A 49 -18.36 -1.36 -1.52
N ALA A 50 -17.62 -1.27 -2.62
CA ALA A 50 -16.53 -0.32 -2.78
C ALA A 50 -17.03 1.14 -2.68
N GLN A 51 -18.16 1.48 -3.30
CA GLN A 51 -18.76 2.81 -3.18
C GLN A 51 -19.13 3.14 -1.72
N LEU A 52 -19.74 2.20 -1.00
CA LEU A 52 -20.08 2.36 0.41
C LEU A 52 -18.84 2.60 1.29
N ILE A 53 -17.79 1.81 1.08
CA ILE A 53 -16.51 1.96 1.77
C ILE A 53 -15.91 3.34 1.47
N GLY A 54 -15.92 3.79 0.21
CA GLY A 54 -15.41 5.11 -0.16
C GLY A 54 -16.15 6.25 0.56
N ARG A 55 -17.48 6.18 0.61
CA ARG A 55 -18.32 7.15 1.34
C ARG A 55 -18.00 7.17 2.84
N ALA A 56 -18.00 5.99 3.47
CA ALA A 56 -17.75 5.87 4.90
C ALA A 56 -16.33 6.28 5.27
N PHE A 57 -15.33 5.91 4.46
CA PHE A 57 -13.95 6.34 4.65
C PHE A 57 -13.81 7.87 4.67
N ALA A 58 -14.45 8.58 3.74
CA ALA A 58 -14.40 10.04 3.71
C ALA A 58 -14.99 10.68 4.98
N ARG A 59 -16.11 10.13 5.49
CA ARG A 59 -16.72 10.58 6.75
C ARG A 59 -15.83 10.32 7.96
N VAL A 60 -15.28 9.12 8.08
CA VAL A 60 -14.37 8.74 9.16
C VAL A 60 -13.13 9.64 9.17
N ILE A 61 -12.54 9.93 8.01
CA ILE A 61 -11.42 10.89 7.95
C ILE A 61 -11.87 12.30 8.36
N GLY A 62 -13.04 12.76 7.93
CA GLY A 62 -13.58 14.06 8.36
C GLY A 62 -13.73 14.17 9.88
N GLU A 63 -14.20 13.10 10.53
CA GLU A 63 -14.32 13.04 11.99
C GLU A 63 -12.95 13.05 12.68
N LEU A 64 -12.02 12.21 12.21
CA LEU A 64 -10.67 12.09 12.78
C LEU A 64 -9.83 13.37 12.61
N GLU A 65 -9.97 14.04 11.47
CA GLU A 65 -9.26 15.29 11.16
C GLU A 65 -10.01 16.53 11.67
N HIS A 66 -11.20 16.36 12.24
CA HIS A 66 -12.09 17.43 12.70
C HIS A 66 -12.39 18.47 11.60
N LYS A 67 -12.68 17.99 10.38
CA LYS A 67 -12.94 18.81 9.19
C LYS A 67 -14.21 18.39 8.47
N PRO A 68 -14.93 19.33 7.83
CA PRO A 68 -15.98 18.98 6.89
C PRO A 68 -15.43 18.12 5.75
N VAL A 69 -16.17 17.09 5.33
CA VAL A 69 -15.73 16.19 4.24
C VAL A 69 -15.43 16.96 2.93
N SER A 70 -16.16 18.06 2.69
CA SER A 70 -15.96 18.96 1.56
C SER A 70 -14.60 19.66 1.51
N GLU A 71 -13.87 19.68 2.62
CA GLU A 71 -12.54 20.29 2.73
C GLU A 71 -11.41 19.24 2.70
N LEU A 72 -11.74 17.96 2.63
CA LEU A 72 -10.75 16.88 2.62
C LEU A 72 -10.10 16.75 1.24
N ALA A 73 -8.79 16.50 1.26
CA ALA A 73 -8.03 15.99 0.13
C ALA A 73 -7.52 14.58 0.45
N LEU A 74 -7.93 13.59 -0.36
CA LEU A 74 -7.66 12.17 -0.14
C LEU A 74 -6.91 11.56 -1.32
N GLY A 75 -5.85 10.81 -1.05
CA GLY A 75 -5.13 10.05 -2.07
C GLY A 75 -5.87 8.77 -2.47
N LEU A 76 -5.81 8.40 -3.75
CA LEU A 76 -6.30 7.13 -4.25
C LEU A 76 -5.22 6.48 -5.12
N GLY A 77 -4.98 5.19 -4.91
CA GLY A 77 -4.11 4.38 -5.77
C GLY A 77 -4.71 2.99 -5.95
N ARG A 78 -4.22 2.25 -6.95
CA ARG A 78 -4.61 0.87 -7.17
C ARG A 78 -3.46 0.01 -7.65
N ASP A 79 -3.50 -1.28 -7.35
CA ASP A 79 -2.57 -2.25 -7.90
C ASP A 79 -2.96 -2.69 -9.33
N MET A 80 -2.24 -3.70 -9.84
CA MET A 80 -2.38 -4.26 -11.18
C MET A 80 -3.55 -5.24 -11.36
N ARG A 81 -4.31 -5.56 -10.31
CA ARG A 81 -5.37 -6.58 -10.39
C ARG A 81 -6.42 -6.18 -11.42
N LEU A 82 -6.99 -7.17 -12.11
CA LEU A 82 -7.98 -6.94 -13.16
C LEU A 82 -9.26 -6.26 -12.65
N THR A 83 -9.59 -6.46 -11.37
CA THR A 83 -10.75 -5.88 -10.69
C THR A 83 -10.48 -4.45 -10.18
N ALA A 84 -9.22 -4.06 -10.02
CA ALA A 84 -8.84 -2.81 -9.38
C ALA A 84 -9.28 -1.54 -10.15
N PRO A 85 -9.30 -1.48 -11.50
CA PRO A 85 -9.82 -0.31 -12.22
C PRO A 85 -11.28 0.01 -11.89
N GLU A 86 -12.14 -1.00 -11.80
CA GLU A 86 -13.56 -0.81 -11.47
C GLU A 86 -13.71 -0.41 -10.00
N LEU A 87 -13.09 -1.16 -9.09
CA LEU A 87 -13.24 -0.91 -7.66
C LEU A 87 -12.66 0.44 -7.24
N ALA A 88 -11.49 0.84 -7.77
CA ALA A 88 -10.93 2.16 -7.55
C ALA A 88 -11.87 3.28 -8.04
N ALA A 89 -12.53 3.10 -9.19
CA ALA A 89 -13.53 4.04 -9.67
C ALA A 89 -14.73 4.13 -8.72
N SER A 90 -15.20 3.02 -8.16
CA SER A 90 -16.28 3.00 -7.17
C SER A 90 -15.88 3.63 -5.82
N TYR A 91 -14.69 3.33 -5.31
CA TYR A 91 -14.14 3.99 -4.12
C TYR A 91 -14.09 5.51 -4.33
N ARG A 92 -13.55 5.94 -5.47
CA ARG A 92 -13.47 7.35 -5.88
C ARG A 92 -14.83 8.02 -5.95
N GLU A 93 -15.81 7.37 -6.58
CA GLU A 93 -17.18 7.88 -6.68
C GLU A 93 -17.80 8.03 -5.29
N GLY A 94 -17.63 7.03 -4.43
CA GLY A 94 -18.08 7.09 -3.03
C GLY A 94 -17.49 8.30 -2.30
N ILE A 95 -16.16 8.46 -2.36
CA ILE A 95 -15.45 9.58 -1.72
C ILE A 95 -15.95 10.93 -2.26
N CYS A 96 -16.01 11.09 -3.59
CA CYS A 96 -16.43 12.35 -4.23
C CYS A 96 -17.90 12.68 -3.94
N SER A 97 -18.76 11.66 -3.80
CA SER A 97 -20.17 11.87 -3.46
C SER A 97 -20.32 12.50 -2.06
N GLU A 98 -19.39 12.28 -1.14
CA GLU A 98 -19.41 12.93 0.18
C GLU A 98 -18.82 14.35 0.18
N GLY A 99 -18.33 14.83 -0.97
CA GLY A 99 -17.84 16.19 -1.15
C GLY A 99 -16.31 16.33 -1.16
N ALA A 100 -15.56 15.26 -0.87
CA ALA A 100 -14.11 15.32 -0.80
C ALA A 100 -13.44 15.46 -2.18
N THR A 101 -12.22 16.00 -2.19
CA THR A 101 -11.33 15.99 -3.36
C THR A 101 -10.46 14.76 -3.35
N VAL A 102 -10.41 14.02 -4.47
CA VAL A 102 -9.55 12.85 -4.65
C VAL A 102 -8.36 13.19 -5.55
N LEU A 103 -7.15 12.93 -5.06
CA LEU A 103 -5.94 12.88 -5.87
C LEU A 103 -5.71 11.42 -6.29
N ASP A 104 -6.03 11.11 -7.55
CA ASP A 104 -5.98 9.76 -8.11
C ASP A 104 -4.62 9.53 -8.78
N ALA A 105 -3.77 8.71 -8.14
CA ALA A 105 -2.45 8.35 -8.63
C ALA A 105 -2.48 7.26 -9.72
N GLY A 106 -3.66 6.69 -10.00
CA GLY A 106 -3.80 5.57 -10.91
C GLY A 106 -3.16 4.29 -10.38
N MET A 107 -2.48 3.56 -11.27
CA MET A 107 -1.85 2.28 -10.95
C MET A 107 -0.48 2.54 -10.30
N VAL A 108 -0.31 2.23 -9.02
CA VAL A 108 0.90 2.51 -8.22
C VAL A 108 1.15 1.41 -7.19
N GLY A 109 2.34 1.35 -6.58
CA GLY A 109 2.59 0.49 -5.41
C GLY A 109 1.98 1.09 -4.13
N THR A 110 1.82 0.27 -3.08
CA THR A 110 1.23 0.72 -1.80
C THR A 110 2.08 1.83 -1.15
N GLU A 111 3.40 1.71 -1.18
CA GLU A 111 4.32 2.74 -0.67
C GLU A 111 4.27 4.05 -1.44
N MET A 112 3.94 4.01 -2.73
CA MET A 112 3.75 5.22 -3.55
C MET A 112 2.48 5.98 -3.12
N LEU A 113 1.39 5.29 -2.74
CA LEU A 113 0.25 5.98 -2.13
C LEU A 113 0.64 6.62 -0.80
N TYR A 114 1.40 5.92 0.05
CA TYR A 114 1.87 6.50 1.31
C TYR A 114 2.74 7.73 1.07
N TYR A 115 3.60 7.71 0.06
CA TYR A 115 4.34 8.87 -0.40
C TYR A 115 3.42 10.01 -0.85
N LEU A 116 2.39 9.74 -1.66
CA LEU A 116 1.42 10.77 -2.07
C LEU A 116 0.78 11.44 -0.85
N VAL A 117 0.29 10.64 0.11
CA VAL A 117 -0.36 11.15 1.32
C VAL A 117 0.61 11.99 2.15
N GLY A 118 1.84 11.51 2.36
CA GLY A 118 2.85 12.21 3.15
C GLY A 118 3.37 13.48 2.47
N SER A 119 3.74 13.39 1.19
CA SER A 119 4.39 14.48 0.43
C SER A 119 3.47 15.63 0.08
N ARG A 120 2.16 15.38 -0.01
CA ARG A 120 1.14 16.40 -0.24
C ARG A 120 0.35 16.77 1.01
N GLU A 121 0.74 16.25 2.17
CA GLU A 121 0.09 16.48 3.47
C GLU A 121 -1.42 16.24 3.44
N LEU A 122 -1.85 15.21 2.70
CA LEU A 122 -3.24 14.84 2.51
C LEU A 122 -3.88 14.40 3.84
N ASP A 123 -5.20 14.49 3.91
CA ASP A 123 -5.99 14.09 5.09
C ASP A 123 -6.05 12.55 5.24
N GLY A 124 -5.75 11.81 4.16
CA GLY A 124 -5.70 10.36 4.16
C GLY A 124 -5.52 9.78 2.75
N GLY A 125 -5.60 8.46 2.64
CA GLY A 125 -5.56 7.77 1.36
C GLY A 125 -6.11 6.36 1.40
N LEU A 126 -6.54 5.89 0.22
CA LEU A 126 -7.07 4.55 -0.01
C LEU A 126 -6.26 3.86 -1.10
N MET A 127 -5.69 2.69 -0.81
CA MET A 127 -5.03 1.83 -1.80
C MET A 127 -5.94 0.66 -2.14
N CYS A 128 -6.42 0.57 -3.37
CA CYS A 128 -7.16 -0.59 -3.86
C CYS A 128 -6.17 -1.72 -4.15
N THR A 129 -6.09 -2.69 -3.25
CA THR A 129 -5.18 -3.84 -3.36
C THR A 129 -5.62 -5.00 -2.47
N ALA A 130 -5.28 -6.22 -2.89
CA ALA A 130 -5.32 -7.41 -2.04
C ALA A 130 -3.93 -7.91 -1.61
N SER A 131 -2.90 -7.08 -1.78
CA SER A 131 -1.50 -7.39 -1.49
C SER A 131 -1.06 -8.70 -2.15
N HIS A 132 -0.68 -9.70 -1.36
CA HIS A 132 -0.20 -11.00 -1.81
C HIS A 132 -1.27 -12.08 -1.95
N ASN A 133 -2.54 -11.78 -1.67
CA ASN A 133 -3.61 -12.77 -1.79
C ASN A 133 -3.78 -13.25 -3.26
N PRO A 134 -4.40 -14.42 -3.49
CA PRO A 134 -4.71 -14.91 -4.83
C PRO A 134 -5.50 -13.90 -5.68
N LYS A 135 -5.47 -14.05 -7.01
CA LYS A 135 -6.04 -13.08 -7.97
C LYS A 135 -7.53 -12.74 -7.77
N ASP A 136 -8.31 -13.67 -7.24
CA ASP A 136 -9.76 -13.49 -7.02
C ASP A 136 -10.05 -12.56 -5.82
N TYR A 137 -9.05 -12.30 -4.96
CA TYR A 137 -9.16 -11.36 -3.86
C TYR A 137 -8.99 -9.92 -4.32
N THR A 138 -9.67 -9.02 -3.62
CA THR A 138 -9.52 -7.58 -3.69
C THR A 138 -9.57 -6.98 -2.27
N GLY A 139 -9.42 -5.66 -2.16
CA GLY A 139 -9.43 -5.01 -0.87
C GLY A 139 -9.06 -3.53 -0.93
N ALA A 140 -8.93 -2.95 0.27
CA ALA A 140 -8.47 -1.60 0.47
C ALA A 140 -7.57 -1.50 1.72
N LYS A 141 -6.39 -0.88 1.56
CA LYS A 141 -5.59 -0.37 2.69
C LYS A 141 -5.97 1.10 2.90
N LEU A 142 -6.36 1.46 4.13
CA LEU A 142 -6.81 2.82 4.46
C LEU A 142 -5.80 3.50 5.38
N VAL A 143 -5.45 4.75 5.07
CA VAL A 143 -4.57 5.57 5.91
C VAL A 143 -5.21 6.94 6.16
N LYS A 144 -4.92 7.52 7.32
CA LYS A 144 -5.17 8.93 7.64
C LYS A 144 -3.91 9.78 7.39
N ARG A 145 -4.00 11.08 7.68
CA ARG A 145 -2.91 12.04 7.61
C ARG A 145 -1.59 11.47 8.13
N GLY A 146 -0.51 11.74 7.38
CA GLY A 146 0.82 11.18 7.64
C GLY A 146 0.97 9.71 7.24
N ALA A 147 0.07 9.19 6.40
CA ALA A 147 0.06 7.79 5.97
C ALA A 147 -0.02 6.76 7.12
N ILE A 148 -0.66 7.14 8.24
CA ILE A 148 -0.89 6.28 9.40
C ILE A 148 -2.06 5.36 9.08
N ALA A 149 -1.85 4.05 9.17
CA ALA A 149 -2.89 3.06 8.90
C ALA A 149 -4.08 3.18 9.85
N LEU A 150 -5.28 3.09 9.28
CA LEU A 150 -6.51 2.88 10.03
C LEU A 150 -6.54 1.41 10.48
N SER A 151 -6.55 1.15 11.78
CA SER A 151 -6.47 -0.22 12.31
C SER A 151 -6.88 -0.32 13.78
N GLY A 152 -7.24 -1.53 14.22
CA GLY A 152 -7.52 -1.80 15.63
C GLY A 152 -8.71 -1.01 16.16
N ASP A 153 -8.50 -0.28 17.26
CA ASP A 153 -9.55 0.41 18.02
C ASP A 153 -10.08 1.70 17.36
N ALA A 154 -9.45 2.17 16.27
CA ALA A 154 -9.90 3.33 15.50
C ALA A 154 -9.56 3.15 14.00
N GLY A 155 -10.56 3.28 13.12
CA GLY A 155 -10.38 3.22 11.68
C GLY A 155 -11.31 2.23 10.97
N ILE A 156 -10.85 1.02 10.68
CA ILE A 156 -11.56 0.03 9.84
C ILE A 156 -12.93 -0.35 10.45
N GLY A 157 -13.00 -0.53 11.77
CA GLY A 157 -14.25 -0.77 12.49
C GLY A 157 -15.21 0.42 12.43
N ASP A 158 -14.69 1.66 12.42
CA ASP A 158 -15.50 2.87 12.29
C ASP A 158 -16.08 3.01 10.88
N VAL A 159 -15.32 2.60 9.85
CA VAL A 159 -15.84 2.54 8.47
C VAL A 159 -17.01 1.57 8.40
N GLN A 160 -16.89 0.38 8.99
CA GLN A 160 -18.00 -0.57 9.07
C GLN A 160 -19.19 0.02 9.83
N ALA A 161 -18.96 0.55 11.03
CA ALA A 161 -20.02 1.12 11.86
C ALA A 161 -20.74 2.30 11.17
N THR A 162 -20.02 3.11 10.41
CA THR A 162 -20.57 4.23 9.63
C THR A 162 -21.48 3.73 8.50
N ILE A 163 -21.16 2.60 7.88
CA ILE A 163 -22.01 1.97 6.86
C ILE A 163 -23.25 1.36 7.52
N ASP A 164 -23.09 0.64 8.62
CA ASP A 164 -24.18 -0.01 9.36
C ASP A 164 -25.18 0.99 9.94
N ALA A 165 -24.71 2.18 10.35
CA ALA A 165 -25.56 3.27 10.80
C ALA A 165 -26.43 3.89 9.68
N GLY A 166 -26.08 3.63 8.41
CA GLY A 166 -26.75 4.15 7.24
C GLY A 166 -26.21 5.51 6.80
N LEU A 167 -25.81 5.59 5.52
CA LEU A 167 -25.15 6.77 4.97
C LEU A 167 -26.12 7.86 4.47
N GLY A 168 -27.38 7.51 4.21
CA GLY A 168 -28.36 8.44 3.61
C GLY A 168 -27.93 8.97 2.23
N ASP A 169 -28.57 10.05 1.80
CA ASP A 169 -28.23 10.73 0.53
C ASP A 169 -26.90 11.47 0.66
N PRO A 170 -25.94 11.27 -0.27
CA PRO A 170 -24.67 11.99 -0.25
C PRO A 170 -24.87 13.47 -0.63
N PRO A 171 -24.10 14.41 -0.04
CA PRO A 171 -24.20 15.84 -0.34
C PRO A 171 -23.75 16.22 -1.76
N GLY A 172 -22.87 15.41 -2.37
CA GLY A 172 -22.22 15.69 -3.66
C GLY A 172 -21.14 16.76 -3.58
N GLY A 173 -20.67 17.20 -4.74
CA GLY A 173 -19.76 18.36 -4.86
C GLY A 173 -18.27 18.07 -4.73
N GLY A 174 -17.86 16.80 -4.60
CA GLY A 174 -16.45 16.42 -4.65
C GLY A 174 -15.84 16.54 -6.04
N SER A 175 -14.52 16.38 -6.10
CA SER A 175 -13.75 16.50 -7.35
C SER A 175 -12.64 15.47 -7.44
N VAL A 176 -12.15 15.22 -8.65
CA VAL A 176 -11.04 14.31 -8.92
C VAL A 176 -9.93 15.08 -9.62
N GLN A 177 -8.69 14.84 -9.20
CA GLN A 177 -7.47 15.27 -9.87
C GLN A 177 -6.59 14.05 -10.14
N GLU A 178 -6.35 13.75 -11.41
CA GLU A 178 -5.40 12.70 -11.78
C GLU A 178 -3.98 13.24 -11.61
N VAL A 179 -3.13 12.48 -10.92
CA VAL A 179 -1.74 12.85 -10.64
C VAL A 179 -0.80 11.70 -11.00
N SER A 180 0.38 12.03 -11.53
CA SER A 180 1.48 11.06 -11.64
C SER A 180 2.53 11.43 -10.59
N ILE A 181 2.96 10.45 -9.80
CA ILE A 181 3.96 10.65 -8.74
C ILE A 181 5.21 9.80 -8.92
N TYR A 182 5.37 9.10 -10.06
CA TYR A 182 6.48 8.19 -10.29
C TYR A 182 7.84 8.88 -10.15
N ASP A 183 8.06 9.96 -10.90
CA ASP A 183 9.34 10.68 -10.86
C ASP A 183 9.64 11.24 -9.46
N GLU A 184 8.64 11.83 -8.80
CA GLU A 184 8.79 12.39 -7.45
C GLU A 184 9.09 11.32 -6.40
N PHE A 185 8.42 10.16 -6.49
CA PHE A 185 8.65 9.01 -5.64
C PHE A 185 10.06 8.44 -5.88
N HIS A 186 10.48 8.34 -7.14
CA HIS A 186 11.81 7.87 -7.52
C HIS A 186 12.91 8.78 -6.97
N GLU A 187 12.76 10.09 -7.14
CA GLU A 187 13.66 11.08 -6.53
C GLU A 187 13.68 10.94 -5.01
N ALA A 188 12.54 10.67 -4.38
CA ALA A 188 12.46 10.46 -2.94
C ALA A 188 13.19 9.21 -2.46
N ALA A 189 13.00 8.09 -3.14
CA ALA A 189 13.69 6.84 -2.82
C ALA A 189 15.22 6.99 -2.98
N LEU A 190 15.69 7.66 -4.03
CA LEU A 190 17.12 7.87 -4.26
C LEU A 190 17.80 8.74 -3.20
N ARG A 191 17.06 9.59 -2.46
CA ARG A 191 17.64 10.38 -1.35
C ARG A 191 18.12 9.53 -0.18
N PHE A 192 17.69 8.27 -0.07
CA PHE A 192 18.12 7.37 1.00
C PHE A 192 19.55 6.84 0.82
N ILE A 193 20.11 6.92 -0.39
CA ILE A 193 21.43 6.37 -0.73
C ILE A 193 22.28 7.41 -1.45
N ASP A 194 23.57 7.13 -1.58
CA ASP A 194 24.41 7.78 -2.60
C ASP A 194 24.41 6.88 -3.85
N PRO A 195 23.74 7.26 -4.95
CA PRO A 195 23.71 6.46 -6.17
C PRO A 195 25.11 6.21 -6.75
N GLY A 196 26.06 7.14 -6.53
CA GLY A 196 27.45 7.00 -7.02
C GLY A 196 28.27 5.97 -6.23
N ALA A 197 27.82 5.59 -5.04
CA ALA A 197 28.45 4.55 -4.22
C ALA A 197 28.00 3.13 -4.61
N VAL A 198 26.97 2.99 -5.46
CA VAL A 198 26.50 1.68 -5.92
C VAL A 198 27.52 1.08 -6.88
N ARG A 199 28.12 -0.04 -6.48
CA ARG A 199 29.03 -0.80 -7.33
C ARG A 199 28.26 -1.54 -8.44
N PRO A 200 28.87 -1.80 -9.60
CA PRO A 200 28.28 -2.69 -10.59
C PRO A 200 28.04 -4.08 -9.97
N LEU A 201 26.78 -4.52 -10.02
CA LEU A 201 26.28 -5.77 -9.47
C LEU A 201 25.40 -6.45 -10.50
N ARG A 202 25.46 -7.78 -10.56
CA ARG A 202 24.41 -8.56 -11.22
C ARG A 202 23.32 -8.85 -10.21
N VAL A 203 22.11 -8.37 -10.50
CA VAL A 203 20.98 -8.48 -9.56
C VAL A 203 19.80 -9.14 -10.27
N VAL A 204 19.30 -10.23 -9.69
CA VAL A 204 18.03 -10.83 -10.12
C VAL A 204 16.89 -10.12 -9.40
N VAL A 205 15.90 -9.66 -10.15
CA VAL A 205 14.71 -9.01 -9.59
C VAL A 205 13.47 -9.79 -9.98
N ASP A 206 12.63 -10.13 -9.00
CA ASP A 206 11.37 -10.84 -9.20
C ASP A 206 10.20 -10.00 -8.74
N GLY A 207 9.41 -9.52 -9.70
CA GLY A 207 8.23 -8.72 -9.43
C GLY A 207 6.96 -9.52 -9.12
N GLY A 208 6.95 -10.84 -9.33
CA GLY A 208 5.77 -11.69 -9.17
C GLY A 208 4.54 -11.21 -9.97
N ASN A 209 4.75 -10.58 -11.13
CA ASN A 209 3.75 -9.89 -11.94
C ASN A 209 3.01 -8.75 -11.20
N GLY A 210 3.58 -8.26 -10.09
CA GLY A 210 3.04 -7.23 -9.23
C GLY A 210 3.51 -5.81 -9.57
N MET A 211 3.43 -4.93 -8.57
CA MET A 211 3.71 -3.51 -8.73
C MET A 211 5.20 -3.14 -8.68
N ALA A 212 6.10 -4.07 -8.34
CA ALA A 212 7.53 -3.79 -8.18
C ALA A 212 8.22 -3.32 -9.46
N GLY A 213 7.82 -3.85 -10.62
CA GLY A 213 8.31 -3.44 -11.94
C GLY A 213 8.27 -1.94 -12.19
N PRO A 214 7.07 -1.36 -12.29
CA PRO A 214 6.92 0.08 -12.49
C PRO A 214 7.45 0.90 -11.29
N MET A 215 7.34 0.38 -10.06
CA MET A 215 7.75 1.10 -8.86
C MET A 215 9.28 1.22 -8.72
N ALA A 216 10.02 0.11 -8.84
CA ALA A 216 11.45 0.05 -8.58
C ALA A 216 12.31 -0.04 -9.85
N GLY A 217 11.76 -0.55 -10.96
CA GLY A 217 12.53 -0.80 -12.19
C GLY A 217 13.25 0.42 -12.75
N PRO A 218 12.61 1.59 -12.91
CA PRO A 218 13.29 2.80 -13.37
C PRO A 218 14.44 3.23 -12.47
N LEU A 219 14.31 3.07 -11.14
CA LEU A 219 15.37 3.35 -10.18
C LEU A 219 16.56 2.42 -10.38
N LEU A 220 16.31 1.11 -10.37
CA LEU A 220 17.35 0.09 -10.44
C LEU A 220 18.16 0.19 -11.75
N ARG A 221 17.49 0.46 -12.88
CA ARG A 221 18.18 0.67 -14.17
C ARG A 221 19.07 1.93 -14.17
N GLY A 222 18.74 2.92 -13.35
CA GLY A 222 19.56 4.13 -13.17
C GLY A 222 20.82 3.93 -12.32
N LEU A 223 20.95 2.80 -11.61
CA LEU A 223 22.05 2.55 -10.66
C LEU A 223 23.25 1.79 -11.26
N GLY A 224 23.26 1.54 -12.57
CA GLY A 224 24.37 0.83 -13.23
C GLY A 224 24.45 -0.67 -12.89
N LEU A 225 23.31 -1.26 -12.53
CA LEU A 225 23.16 -2.69 -12.23
C LEU A 225 22.98 -3.50 -13.52
N ASP A 226 23.53 -4.72 -13.55
CA ASP A 226 23.22 -5.74 -14.55
C ASP A 226 21.96 -6.52 -14.08
N LEU A 227 20.79 -6.04 -14.50
CA LEU A 227 19.51 -6.57 -14.03
C LEU A 227 19.06 -7.79 -14.82
N ILE A 228 18.64 -8.83 -14.09
CA ILE A 228 17.97 -10.01 -14.63
C ILE A 228 16.54 -9.96 -14.12
N GLU A 229 15.61 -9.57 -14.98
CA GLU A 229 14.22 -9.30 -14.63
C GLU A 229 13.35 -10.55 -14.80
N LEU A 230 12.71 -10.96 -13.72
CA LEU A 230 11.73 -12.04 -13.66
C LEU A 230 10.38 -11.44 -13.31
N TYR A 231 9.34 -11.78 -14.10
CA TYR A 231 7.95 -11.42 -13.80
C TYR A 231 7.77 -9.94 -13.42
N PHE A 232 8.53 -9.07 -14.08
CA PHE A 232 8.66 -7.66 -13.71
C PHE A 232 7.67 -6.76 -14.46
N GLU A 233 6.93 -7.30 -15.42
CA GLU A 233 5.79 -6.65 -16.04
C GLU A 233 4.51 -6.97 -15.25
N PRO A 234 3.70 -5.96 -14.85
CA PRO A 234 2.47 -6.22 -14.12
C PRO A 234 1.45 -7.03 -14.93
N ASP A 235 0.94 -8.12 -14.36
CA ASP A 235 -0.16 -8.92 -14.92
C ASP A 235 -1.09 -9.38 -13.79
N GLY A 236 -2.30 -8.80 -13.74
CA GLY A 236 -3.32 -9.13 -12.76
C GLY A 236 -3.89 -10.56 -12.86
N ASN A 237 -3.51 -11.34 -13.87
CA ASN A 237 -3.80 -12.77 -13.92
C ASN A 237 -2.91 -13.61 -12.99
N LEU A 238 -1.77 -13.06 -12.56
CA LEU A 238 -0.75 -13.74 -11.76
C LEU A 238 -0.40 -15.13 -12.35
N PRO A 239 0.04 -15.21 -13.61
CA PRO A 239 0.14 -16.48 -14.34
C PRO A 239 1.29 -17.37 -13.87
N ASP A 240 2.31 -16.81 -13.22
CA ASP A 240 3.56 -17.49 -12.94
C ASP A 240 3.59 -18.11 -11.53
N HIS A 241 3.49 -17.29 -10.50
CA HIS A 241 3.36 -17.73 -9.10
C HIS A 241 2.57 -16.70 -8.28
N GLU A 242 2.12 -17.08 -7.08
CA GLU A 242 1.53 -16.09 -6.18
C GLU A 242 2.60 -15.09 -5.75
N PRO A 243 2.29 -13.79 -5.67
CA PRO A 243 3.27 -12.77 -5.31
C PRO A 243 3.45 -12.73 -3.78
N ASN A 244 3.87 -13.86 -3.20
CA ASN A 244 4.14 -14.05 -1.79
C ASN A 244 5.48 -14.76 -1.58
N PRO A 245 6.60 -14.03 -1.55
CA PRO A 245 7.94 -14.64 -1.46
C PRO A 245 8.26 -15.31 -0.11
N LEU A 246 7.38 -15.20 0.89
CA LEU A 246 7.50 -15.97 2.14
C LEU A 246 7.21 -17.47 1.95
N LEU A 247 6.42 -17.83 0.93
CA LEU A 247 6.15 -19.22 0.61
C LEU A 247 7.35 -19.82 -0.14
N PRO A 248 7.95 -20.92 0.34
CA PRO A 248 9.12 -21.53 -0.29
C PRO A 248 8.94 -21.78 -1.79
N GLU A 249 7.78 -22.27 -2.19
CA GLU A 249 7.44 -22.57 -3.59
C GLU A 249 7.50 -21.35 -4.52
N ASN A 250 7.18 -20.15 -4.02
CA ASN A 250 7.18 -18.91 -4.81
C ASN A 250 8.58 -18.31 -4.96
N ARG A 251 9.55 -18.70 -4.11
CA ARG A 251 10.92 -18.19 -4.15
C ARG A 251 11.93 -19.16 -4.76
N GLU A 252 11.54 -20.41 -5.03
CA GLU A 252 12.43 -21.40 -5.66
C GLU A 252 13.02 -20.90 -6.99
N LEU A 253 12.21 -20.17 -7.77
CA LEU A 253 12.61 -19.71 -9.09
C LEU A 253 13.67 -18.61 -9.01
N ILE A 254 13.46 -17.56 -8.22
CA ILE A 254 14.48 -16.53 -8.03
C ILE A 254 15.76 -17.10 -7.39
N MET A 255 15.64 -18.02 -6.43
CA MET A 255 16.80 -18.69 -5.82
C MET A 255 17.67 -19.41 -6.87
N ARG A 256 17.04 -20.16 -7.78
CA ARG A 256 17.75 -20.82 -8.89
C ARG A 256 18.31 -19.82 -9.89
N ALA A 257 17.54 -18.78 -10.24
CA ALA A 257 17.98 -17.75 -11.17
C ALA A 257 19.23 -17.02 -10.66
N VAL A 258 19.35 -16.79 -9.35
CA VAL A 258 20.56 -16.24 -8.75
C VAL A 258 21.77 -17.15 -9.00
N THR A 259 21.65 -18.45 -8.71
CA THR A 259 22.77 -19.39 -8.91
C THR A 259 23.09 -19.63 -10.38
N ASP A 260 22.09 -19.78 -11.24
CA ASP A 260 22.24 -20.08 -12.67
C ASP A 260 22.92 -18.93 -13.42
N ASN A 261 22.68 -17.69 -12.99
CA ASN A 261 23.26 -16.49 -13.58
C ASN A 261 24.50 -15.97 -12.83
N GLN A 262 24.89 -16.63 -11.74
CA GLN A 262 25.98 -16.19 -10.85
C GLN A 262 25.77 -14.74 -10.40
N ALA A 263 24.55 -14.41 -10.00
CA ALA A 263 24.19 -13.08 -9.55
C ALA A 263 24.73 -12.81 -8.14
N ASP A 264 25.01 -11.55 -7.86
CA ASP A 264 25.48 -11.10 -6.54
C ASP A 264 24.34 -11.00 -5.51
N LEU A 265 23.10 -10.85 -5.98
CA LEU A 265 21.92 -10.60 -5.16
C LEU A 265 20.64 -10.98 -5.92
N GLY A 266 19.66 -11.53 -5.21
CA GLY A 266 18.26 -11.58 -5.65
C GLY A 266 17.37 -10.70 -4.78
N ILE A 267 16.39 -10.04 -5.40
CA ILE A 267 15.36 -9.26 -4.71
C ILE A 267 13.98 -9.67 -5.24
N ALA A 268 13.07 -10.07 -4.36
CA ALA A 268 11.68 -10.38 -4.69
C ALA A 268 10.73 -9.44 -3.94
N TRP A 269 9.60 -9.13 -4.55
CA TRP A 269 8.54 -8.33 -3.93
C TRP A 269 7.23 -9.09 -3.87
N ASP A 270 6.32 -8.60 -3.03
CA ASP A 270 4.93 -9.03 -3.07
C ASP A 270 4.07 -8.20 -4.03
N GLY A 271 2.77 -8.51 -4.12
CA GLY A 271 1.92 -8.05 -5.23
C GLY A 271 1.78 -6.53 -5.33
N ASP A 272 1.66 -5.85 -4.19
CA ASP A 272 1.57 -4.39 -4.10
C ASP A 272 2.88 -3.70 -3.70
N ALA A 273 3.94 -4.51 -3.64
CA ALA A 273 5.34 -4.14 -3.50
C ALA A 273 5.75 -3.45 -2.19
N ASP A 274 4.91 -3.47 -1.14
CA ASP A 274 5.29 -2.92 0.17
C ASP A 274 6.10 -3.89 1.04
N ARG A 275 6.39 -5.09 0.51
CA ARG A 275 7.34 -6.04 1.09
C ARG A 275 8.41 -6.41 0.09
N CYS A 276 9.65 -6.51 0.56
CA CYS A 276 10.77 -7.01 -0.21
C CYS A 276 11.54 -8.10 0.54
N PHE A 277 12.14 -9.00 -0.23
CA PHE A 277 12.81 -10.21 0.25
C PHE A 277 14.10 -10.42 -0.52
N PHE A 278 15.12 -10.93 0.16
CA PHE A 278 16.48 -10.99 -0.39
C PHE A 278 16.98 -12.42 -0.49
N ILE A 279 17.75 -12.68 -1.54
CA ILE A 279 18.42 -13.94 -1.81
C ILE A 279 19.91 -13.65 -1.94
N ASP A 280 20.74 -14.36 -1.19
CA ASP A 280 22.20 -14.18 -1.26
C ASP A 280 22.81 -14.77 -2.55
N ASP A 281 24.10 -14.54 -2.77
CA ASP A 281 24.84 -15.00 -3.95
C ASP A 281 24.97 -16.53 -4.06
N GLN A 282 24.62 -17.26 -3.00
CA GLN A 282 24.56 -18.73 -2.96
C GLN A 282 23.14 -19.26 -3.25
N GLY A 283 22.19 -18.36 -3.55
CA GLY A 283 20.80 -18.71 -3.80
C GLY A 283 20.01 -19.02 -2.53
N ALA A 284 20.50 -18.65 -1.34
CA ALA A 284 19.79 -18.87 -0.09
C ALA A 284 18.87 -17.68 0.23
N PHE A 285 17.65 -17.98 0.69
CA PHE A 285 16.74 -16.96 1.19
C PHE A 285 17.24 -16.37 2.49
N VAL A 286 17.31 -15.05 2.57
CA VAL A 286 17.71 -14.31 3.76
C VAL A 286 16.46 -14.03 4.60
N ASP A 287 16.39 -14.62 5.80
CA ASP A 287 15.28 -14.35 6.71
C ASP A 287 15.19 -12.86 7.07
N GLY A 288 13.96 -12.34 7.16
CA GLY A 288 13.72 -10.90 7.22
C GLY A 288 14.30 -10.18 8.44
N ASP A 289 14.60 -10.91 9.53
CA ASP A 289 15.30 -10.37 10.69
C ASP A 289 16.79 -10.09 10.44
N PHE A 290 17.47 -10.87 9.60
CA PHE A 290 18.84 -10.55 9.18
C PHE A 290 18.87 -9.33 8.27
N THR A 291 17.92 -9.22 7.35
CA THR A 291 17.75 -8.01 6.54
C THR A 291 17.44 -6.80 7.43
N CYS A 292 16.56 -6.95 8.43
CA CYS A 292 16.28 -5.91 9.41
C CYS A 292 17.54 -5.48 10.17
N ALA A 293 18.38 -6.44 10.60
CA ALA A 293 19.64 -6.14 11.28
C ALA A 293 20.63 -5.36 10.38
N LEU A 294 20.78 -5.77 9.11
CA LEU A 294 21.64 -5.09 8.13
C LEU A 294 21.16 -3.66 7.85
N LEU A 295 19.85 -3.47 7.63
CA LEU A 295 19.28 -2.14 7.41
C LEU A 295 19.40 -1.26 8.65
N ALA A 296 19.19 -1.82 9.84
CA ALA A 296 19.36 -1.10 11.10
C ALA A 296 20.79 -0.59 11.29
N GLU A 297 21.80 -1.42 11.00
CA GLU A 297 23.21 -1.03 11.03
C GLU A 297 23.48 0.12 10.05
N SER A 298 23.05 -0.01 8.80
CA SER A 298 23.19 1.03 7.77
C SER A 298 22.52 2.35 8.16
N VAL A 299 21.35 2.30 8.80
CA VAL A 299 20.64 3.49 9.29
C VAL A 299 21.39 4.13 10.47
N LEU A 300 21.96 3.34 11.37
CA LEU A 300 22.72 3.84 12.53
C LEU A 300 24.05 4.50 12.15
N GLU A 301 24.65 4.13 11.01
CA GLU A 301 25.79 4.87 10.45
C GLU A 301 25.44 6.33 10.14
N LYS A 302 24.20 6.57 9.68
CA LYS A 302 23.68 7.92 9.37
C LYS A 302 23.08 8.61 10.60
N HIS A 303 22.54 7.83 11.54
CA HIS A 303 21.88 8.31 12.76
C HIS A 303 22.44 7.63 14.02
N PRO A 304 23.66 7.99 14.47
CA PRO A 304 24.27 7.37 15.64
C PRO A 304 23.41 7.52 16.90
N GLY A 305 23.24 6.44 17.66
CA GLY A 305 22.44 6.45 18.90
C GLY A 305 20.93 6.40 18.71
N ALA A 306 20.43 6.31 17.46
CA ALA A 306 19.01 6.37 17.19
C ALA A 306 18.24 5.13 17.63
N THR A 307 16.91 5.27 17.67
CA THR A 307 16.00 4.20 18.06
C THR A 307 15.60 3.36 16.86
N ILE A 308 15.69 2.03 17.00
CA ILE A 308 15.31 1.05 15.99
C ILE A 308 14.19 0.17 16.55
N LEU A 309 13.08 0.03 15.82
CA LEU A 309 11.99 -0.87 16.20
C LEU A 309 12.12 -2.21 15.46
N TYR A 310 11.73 -3.30 16.11
CA TYR A 310 11.71 -4.63 15.49
C TYR A 310 10.60 -5.49 16.06
N ASP A 311 10.03 -6.41 15.27
CA ASP A 311 8.86 -7.17 15.74
C ASP A 311 9.23 -8.34 16.68
N VAL A 312 8.29 -8.74 17.53
CA VAL A 312 8.46 -9.83 18.54
C VAL A 312 8.94 -11.18 17.99
N ARG A 313 8.85 -11.44 16.69
CA ARG A 313 9.29 -12.69 16.04
C ARG A 313 10.77 -12.67 15.66
N ALA A 314 11.39 -11.50 15.56
CA ALA A 314 12.78 -11.38 15.12
C ALA A 314 13.73 -12.10 16.08
N SER A 315 14.78 -12.72 15.55
CA SER A 315 15.82 -13.31 16.39
C SER A 315 16.62 -12.25 17.14
N ARG A 316 17.53 -12.70 18.01
CA ARG A 316 18.46 -11.82 18.72
C ARG A 316 19.42 -11.06 17.80
N ALA A 317 19.53 -11.44 16.53
CA ALA A 317 20.38 -10.77 15.55
C ALA A 317 20.08 -9.26 15.48
N VAL A 318 18.80 -8.87 15.49
CA VAL A 318 18.41 -7.45 15.40
C VAL A 318 18.85 -6.65 16.63
N PRO A 319 18.39 -6.96 17.86
CA PRO A 319 18.79 -6.16 19.03
C PRO A 319 20.29 -6.22 19.34
N ASP A 320 20.96 -7.36 19.10
CA ASP A 320 22.40 -7.48 19.32
C ASP A 320 23.19 -6.62 18.31
N THR A 321 22.78 -6.59 17.03
CA THR A 321 23.38 -5.71 15.99
C THR A 321 23.16 -4.24 16.30
N VAL A 322 21.92 -3.86 16.65
CA VAL A 322 21.59 -2.47 17.03
C VAL A 322 22.41 -2.01 18.22
N ALA A 323 22.57 -2.86 19.25
CA ALA A 323 23.40 -2.54 20.41
C ALA A 323 24.88 -2.41 20.04
N HIS A 324 25.40 -3.26 19.14
CA HIS A 324 26.77 -3.18 18.65
C HIS A 324 27.05 -1.89 17.86
N ALA A 325 26.10 -1.48 17.02
CA ALA A 325 26.14 -0.23 16.26
C ALA A 325 25.81 1.02 17.12
N GLY A 326 25.61 0.85 18.44
CA GLY A 326 25.41 1.95 19.39
C GLY A 326 24.00 2.55 19.41
N GLY A 327 23.02 1.89 18.79
CA GLY A 327 21.62 2.30 18.78
C GLY A 327 20.79 1.77 19.96
N ARG A 328 19.51 2.16 20.01
CA ARG A 328 18.52 1.69 20.99
C ARG A 328 17.50 0.79 20.31
N ALA A 329 17.53 -0.52 20.60
CA ALA A 329 16.57 -1.47 20.06
C ALA A 329 15.27 -1.51 20.89
N LEU A 330 14.12 -1.41 20.25
CA LEU A 330 12.79 -1.54 20.86
C LEU A 330 11.96 -2.62 20.18
N MET A 331 11.62 -3.66 20.94
CA MET A 331 10.70 -4.69 20.47
C MET A 331 9.29 -4.14 20.34
N ASN A 332 8.59 -4.44 19.23
CA ASN A 332 7.27 -3.97 18.88
C ASN A 332 6.31 -5.12 18.53
N ARG A 333 5.00 -4.89 18.72
CA ARG A 333 3.97 -5.82 18.27
C ARG A 333 3.95 -5.90 16.74
N VAL A 334 3.71 -7.09 16.19
CA VAL A 334 3.51 -7.32 14.75
C VAL A 334 2.32 -6.51 14.23
N GLY A 335 2.50 -5.87 13.07
CA GLY A 335 1.49 -5.12 12.35
C GLY A 335 1.98 -3.72 12.00
N HIS A 336 1.94 -3.40 10.70
CA HIS A 336 2.42 -2.14 10.14
C HIS A 336 1.86 -0.88 10.82
N ALA A 337 0.61 -0.92 11.28
CA ALA A 337 0.00 0.20 11.99
C ALA A 337 0.66 0.47 13.35
N PHE A 338 1.04 -0.56 14.10
CA PHE A 338 1.73 -0.40 15.39
C PHE A 338 3.14 0.16 15.22
N PHE A 339 3.84 -0.21 14.14
CA PHE A 339 5.13 0.38 13.79
C PHE A 339 5.02 1.87 13.49
N LYS A 340 4.10 2.24 12.57
CA LYS A 340 3.87 3.64 12.17
C LYS A 340 3.59 4.55 13.38
N THR A 341 2.77 4.09 14.32
CA THR A 341 2.44 4.85 15.53
C THR A 341 3.62 4.91 16.48
N ARG A 342 4.22 3.77 16.84
CA ARG A 342 5.27 3.75 17.86
C ARG A 342 6.58 4.39 17.39
N MET A 343 6.92 4.30 16.10
CA MET A 343 8.07 5.04 15.55
C MET A 343 7.93 6.55 15.77
N ARG A 344 6.71 7.10 15.69
CA ARG A 344 6.48 8.53 15.98
C ARG A 344 6.57 8.83 17.46
N GLU A 345 6.03 7.96 18.32
CA GLU A 345 6.07 8.14 19.78
C GLU A 345 7.49 8.05 20.35
N GLU A 346 8.33 7.21 19.77
CA GLU A 346 9.68 6.89 20.26
C GLU A 346 10.81 7.59 19.48
N ASP A 347 10.46 8.45 18.51
CA ASP A 347 11.40 9.01 17.51
C ASP A 347 12.30 7.91 16.90
N GLY A 348 11.66 6.81 16.50
CA GLY A 348 12.28 5.68 15.82
C GLY A 348 12.66 6.06 14.39
N VAL A 349 13.93 5.93 14.04
CA VAL A 349 14.44 6.26 12.69
C VAL A 349 14.14 5.15 11.68
N PHE A 350 14.06 3.91 12.16
CA PHE A 350 13.81 2.72 11.34
C PHE A 350 13.03 1.68 12.14
N GLY A 351 12.20 0.92 11.44
CA GLY A 351 11.51 -0.25 11.99
C GLY A 351 11.51 -1.39 10.97
N GLY A 352 11.62 -2.63 11.42
CA GLY A 352 11.55 -3.78 10.52
C GLY A 352 10.76 -4.97 11.07
N GLU A 353 10.01 -5.63 10.19
CA GLU A 353 9.31 -6.87 10.46
C GLU A 353 9.96 -8.05 9.73
N VAL A 354 9.92 -9.24 10.36
CA VAL A 354 10.36 -10.51 9.75
C VAL A 354 9.62 -10.81 8.45
N SER A 355 8.40 -10.28 8.31
CA SER A 355 7.56 -10.45 7.12
C SER A 355 7.99 -9.62 5.91
N GLY A 356 9.06 -8.83 5.98
CA GLY A 356 9.59 -8.06 4.83
C GLY A 356 9.09 -6.61 4.74
N HIS A 357 8.43 -6.09 5.78
CA HIS A 357 8.13 -4.66 5.86
C HIS A 357 9.26 -3.90 6.55
N TYR A 358 9.69 -2.80 5.96
CA TYR A 358 10.79 -1.96 6.45
C TYR A 358 10.38 -0.49 6.41
N TYR A 359 10.27 0.13 7.57
CA TYR A 359 9.74 1.47 7.75
C TYR A 359 10.86 2.48 7.97
N PHE A 360 10.79 3.62 7.30
CA PHE A 360 11.77 4.69 7.45
C PHE A 360 11.09 5.97 7.94
N ARG A 361 11.61 6.59 9.01
CA ARG A 361 11.04 7.84 9.55
C ARG A 361 10.95 8.93 8.48
N ASP A 362 12.02 9.07 7.71
CA ASP A 362 12.15 10.08 6.66
C ASP A 362 11.31 9.74 5.40
N PHE A 363 10.63 8.58 5.42
CA PHE A 363 9.58 8.18 4.50
C PHE A 363 8.22 8.08 5.22
N TYR A 364 7.91 9.04 6.10
CA TYR A 364 6.63 9.11 6.83
C TYR A 364 6.36 7.91 7.75
N CYS A 365 7.43 7.25 8.22
CA CYS A 365 7.39 5.96 8.91
C CYS A 365 6.66 4.87 8.10
N ALA A 366 6.56 5.04 6.78
CA ALA A 366 5.83 4.18 5.87
C ALA A 366 6.72 3.11 5.28
#